data_AF-A0A7C0XH46-F1
#
_entry.id   AF-A0A7C0XH46-F1
#
_cell.length_a   1.000
_cell.length_b   1.000
_cell.length_c   1.000
_cell.angle_alpha   90.00
_cell.angle_beta   90.00
_cell.angle_gamma   90.00
#
_symmetry.space_group_name_H-M   'P 1'
#
loop_
_entity.id
_entity.type
_entity.pdbx_description
1 polymer ?
#
loop_
_entity_poly.entity_id
_entity_poly.type
_entity_poly.pdbx_seq_one_letter_code
_entity_poly.pdbx_strand_id
1 'polypeptide(L)'
;MSEKEPPWVAKLLAVRFIDIKHLGKVPQAMPHDAPFDILLIRQPREILLEPGWEFIAVVNLLEKVSEEHYKLCRLMKRMECELSWKGVLRRKPEFIELSGLTSLRKHIPELVFDERLVSILRRNDELSDLLQSLKPERMLIFFSLFPPVTLRLPEDFKLKLLVESYESPRALTAFVVLNKLIWKGMSAKRQINEVYKILSLASMNIRELFTTLYQNG
;
A
#
# COMPACT_ATOMS: atom_id res chain seq x y z
N MET A 1 -27.84 11.45 -8.66
CA MET A 1 -27.07 10.49 -7.83
C MET A 1 -26.86 11.14 -6.48
N SER A 2 -27.39 10.59 -5.38
CA SER A 2 -27.18 11.21 -4.06
C SER A 2 -25.71 11.06 -3.68
N GLU A 3 -25.06 12.16 -3.27
CA GLU A 3 -23.79 12.09 -2.57
C GLU A 3 -23.99 11.21 -1.34
N LYS A 4 -23.28 10.09 -1.29
CA LYS A 4 -23.25 9.27 -0.10
C LYS A 4 -22.31 9.93 0.88
N GLU A 5 -22.79 10.17 2.10
CA GLU A 5 -21.91 10.68 3.14
C GLU A 5 -20.69 9.77 3.31
N PRO A 6 -19.49 10.34 3.55
CA PRO A 6 -18.30 9.56 3.81
C PRO A 6 -18.50 8.70 5.08
N PRO A 7 -17.91 7.50 5.14
CA PRO A 7 -18.00 6.65 6.32
C PRO A 7 -17.39 7.36 7.53
N TRP A 8 -17.88 7.04 8.74
CA TRP A 8 -17.44 7.68 9.98
C TRP A 8 -15.90 7.63 10.19
N VAL A 9 -15.23 6.58 9.72
CA VAL A 9 -13.77 6.46 9.73
C VAL A 9 -13.09 7.55 8.90
N ALA A 10 -13.62 7.84 7.71
CA ALA A 10 -13.12 8.92 6.87
C ALA A 10 -13.42 10.29 7.50
N LYS A 11 -14.58 10.47 8.16
CA LYS A 11 -14.92 11.71 8.88
C LYS A 11 -13.91 12.03 9.99
N LEU A 12 -13.36 11.03 10.67
CA LEU A 12 -12.34 11.24 11.71
C LEU A 12 -10.99 11.72 11.18
N LEU A 13 -10.74 11.55 9.88
CA LEU A 13 -9.56 12.06 9.19
C LEU A 13 -9.86 13.32 8.36
N ALA A 14 -11.08 13.86 8.38
CA ALA A 14 -11.48 14.97 7.51
C ALA A 14 -10.52 16.17 7.58
N VAL A 15 -9.99 16.49 8.77
CA VAL A 15 -9.01 17.57 8.98
C VAL A 15 -7.67 17.36 8.27
N ARG A 16 -7.40 16.14 7.78
CA ARG A 16 -6.17 15.77 7.06
C ARG A 16 -6.33 15.86 5.55
N PHE A 17 -7.53 16.13 5.03
CA PHE A 17 -7.83 16.04 3.61
C PHE A 17 -8.26 17.38 3.01
N ILE A 18 -7.71 17.68 1.83
CA ILE A 18 -8.12 18.81 0.98
C ILE A 18 -9.54 18.56 0.46
N ASP A 19 -9.79 17.32 0.04
CA ASP A 19 -11.04 16.91 -0.58
C ASP A 19 -11.29 15.42 -0.35
N ILE A 20 -12.56 15.03 -0.31
CA ILE A 20 -13.02 13.64 -0.26
C ILE A 20 -13.95 13.43 -1.45
N LYS A 21 -13.41 12.89 -2.54
CA LYS A 21 -14.17 12.49 -3.72
C LYS A 21 -14.65 11.04 -3.58
N HIS A 22 -15.62 10.64 -4.39
CA HIS A 22 -16.09 9.25 -4.43
C HIS A 22 -15.76 8.62 -5.79
N LEU A 23 -14.94 7.56 -5.80
CA LEU A 23 -14.75 6.69 -6.97
C LEU A 23 -15.75 5.53 -6.87
N GLY A 24 -16.96 5.75 -7.40
CA GLY A 24 -18.07 4.80 -7.26
C GLY A 24 -18.56 4.70 -5.81
N LYS A 25 -18.24 3.59 -5.13
CA LYS A 25 -18.60 3.37 -3.70
C LYS A 25 -17.41 3.57 -2.74
N VAL A 26 -16.23 3.97 -3.24
CA VAL A 26 -15.01 4.09 -2.43
C VAL A 26 -14.66 5.57 -2.27
N PRO A 27 -14.63 6.08 -1.03
CA PRO A 27 -14.06 7.38 -0.71
C PRO A 27 -12.59 7.45 -1.12
N GLN A 28 -12.24 8.50 -1.84
CA GLN A 28 -10.91 8.87 -2.28
C GLN A 28 -10.57 10.22 -1.65
N ALA A 29 -9.66 10.21 -0.68
CA ALA A 29 -9.27 11.40 0.04
C ALA A 29 -7.89 11.86 -0.42
N MET A 30 -7.76 13.15 -0.73
CA MET A 30 -6.48 13.77 -1.07
C MET A 30 -5.92 14.46 0.17
N PRO A 31 -4.77 14.03 0.71
CA PRO A 31 -4.20 14.61 1.92
C PRO A 31 -3.65 16.02 1.69
N HIS A 32 -3.69 16.87 2.73
CA HIS A 32 -3.04 18.20 2.71
C HIS A 32 -1.52 18.11 2.72
N ASP A 33 -0.99 17.24 3.56
CA ASP A 33 0.45 17.13 3.85
C ASP A 33 0.75 15.69 4.24
N ALA A 34 0.98 14.85 3.22
CA ALA A 34 1.39 13.47 3.41
C ALA A 34 2.29 13.01 2.25
N PRO A 35 3.20 12.06 2.51
CA PRO A 35 4.08 11.49 1.49
C PRO A 35 3.36 10.49 0.55
N PHE A 36 2.03 10.51 0.48
CA PHE A 36 1.22 9.75 -0.46
C PHE A 36 0.18 10.67 -1.11
N ASP A 37 -0.23 10.37 -2.33
CA ASP A 37 -1.06 11.26 -3.15
C ASP A 37 -2.55 11.05 -2.88
N ILE A 38 -2.94 9.81 -2.56
CA ILE A 38 -4.34 9.42 -2.37
C ILE A 38 -4.44 8.46 -1.19
N LEU A 39 -5.48 8.62 -0.37
CA LEU A 39 -5.92 7.63 0.60
C LEU A 39 -7.31 7.09 0.23
N LEU A 40 -7.40 5.78 0.02
CA LEU A 40 -8.66 5.07 -0.14
C LEU A 40 -9.05 4.42 1.18
N ILE A 41 -10.32 4.53 1.57
CA ILE A 41 -10.84 3.92 2.80
C ILE A 41 -12.07 3.09 2.44
N ARG A 42 -12.04 1.78 2.68
CA ARG A 42 -13.19 0.90 2.40
C ARG A 42 -13.32 -0.23 3.41
N GLN A 43 -14.51 -0.82 3.45
CA GLN A 43 -14.73 -2.08 4.15
C GLN A 43 -14.58 -3.23 3.13
N PRO A 44 -13.76 -4.27 3.40
CA PRO A 44 -13.69 -5.47 2.57
C PRO A 44 -15.07 -6.12 2.50
N ARG A 45 -15.47 -6.60 1.32
CA ARG A 45 -16.81 -7.16 1.09
C ARG A 45 -16.99 -8.59 1.60
N GLU A 46 -15.91 -9.28 1.99
CA GLU A 46 -15.87 -10.75 2.08
C GLU A 46 -15.79 -11.32 3.51
N ILE A 47 -15.91 -10.50 4.56
CA ILE A 47 -15.83 -10.99 5.95
C ILE A 47 -17.21 -10.96 6.60
N LEU A 48 -17.77 -12.15 6.87
CA LEU A 48 -19.11 -12.34 7.46
C LEU A 48 -19.21 -11.95 8.94
N LEU A 49 -18.07 -11.87 9.63
CA LEU A 49 -17.94 -11.54 11.06
C LEU A 49 -17.07 -10.29 11.18
N GLU A 50 -17.76 -9.13 11.23
CA GLU A 50 -17.25 -7.79 11.58
C GLU A 50 -16.29 -7.16 10.55
N PRO A 51 -16.70 -6.07 9.86
CA PRO A 51 -15.92 -5.51 8.76
C PRO A 51 -14.72 -4.72 9.30
N GLY A 52 -13.53 -5.29 9.14
CA GLY A 52 -12.29 -4.52 9.23
C GLY A 52 -12.29 -3.36 8.24
N TRP A 53 -11.47 -2.36 8.51
CA TRP A 53 -11.25 -1.24 7.60
C TRP A 53 -9.97 -1.49 6.82
N GLU A 54 -10.05 -1.27 5.52
CA GLU A 54 -8.90 -1.26 4.63
C GLU A 54 -8.57 0.18 4.26
N PHE A 55 -7.33 0.55 4.53
CA PHE A 55 -6.76 1.84 4.20
C PHE A 55 -5.66 1.62 3.17
N ILE A 56 -5.73 2.35 2.06
CA ILE A 56 -4.79 2.21 0.95
C ILE A 56 -4.20 3.58 0.66
N ALA A 57 -2.93 3.76 1.02
CA ALA A 57 -2.17 4.91 0.56
C ALA A 57 -1.58 4.60 -0.83
N VAL A 58 -1.81 5.49 -1.78
CA VAL A 58 -1.31 5.40 -3.16
C VAL A 58 -0.19 6.43 -3.33
N VAL A 59 0.96 5.96 -3.78
CA VAL A 59 2.15 6.78 -4.05
C VAL A 59 2.48 6.69 -5.53
N ASN A 60 2.20 7.74 -6.28
CA ASN A 60 2.58 7.89 -7.68
C ASN A 60 4.08 8.24 -7.73
N LEU A 61 4.87 7.31 -8.27
CA LEU A 61 6.32 7.48 -8.42
C LEU A 61 6.66 7.92 -9.84
N LEU A 62 6.05 7.28 -10.85
CA LEU A 62 6.16 7.66 -12.26
C LEU A 62 4.80 7.54 -12.95
N GLU A 63 4.28 8.65 -13.49
CA GLU A 63 3.02 8.63 -14.27
C GLU A 63 3.23 8.12 -15.71
N LYS A 64 4.41 8.36 -16.26
CA LYS A 64 4.84 7.89 -17.58
C LYS A 64 6.21 7.25 -17.46
N VAL A 65 6.35 6.08 -18.07
CA VAL A 65 7.56 5.28 -18.05
C VAL A 65 8.11 5.18 -19.48
N SER A 66 9.36 5.58 -19.65
CA SER A 66 10.19 5.34 -20.85
C SER A 66 11.10 4.13 -20.62
N GLU A 67 11.79 3.67 -21.66
CA GLU A 67 12.67 2.48 -21.59
C GLU A 67 13.80 2.62 -20.56
N GLU A 68 14.32 3.84 -20.34
CA GLU A 68 15.37 4.10 -19.34
C GLU A 68 14.92 3.75 -17.91
N HIS A 69 13.62 3.79 -17.65
CA HIS A 69 13.04 3.50 -16.34
C HIS A 69 12.70 2.02 -16.14
N TYR A 70 12.80 1.17 -17.16
CA TYR A 70 12.34 -0.24 -17.07
C TYR A 70 13.08 -1.01 -15.98
N LYS A 71 14.40 -0.84 -15.89
CA LYS A 71 15.23 -1.48 -14.87
C LYS A 71 14.81 -1.08 -13.46
N LEU A 72 14.55 0.21 -13.23
CA LEU A 72 14.07 0.72 -11.95
C LEU A 72 12.68 0.17 -11.59
N CYS A 73 11.75 0.18 -12.55
CA CYS A 73 10.39 -0.34 -12.34
C CYS A 73 10.39 -1.82 -11.94
N ARG A 74 11.14 -2.66 -12.68
CA ARG A 74 11.31 -4.08 -12.37
C ARG A 74 11.99 -4.27 -11.02
N LEU A 75 12.95 -3.41 -10.69
CA LEU A 75 13.62 -3.46 -9.40
C LEU A 75 12.68 -3.14 -8.23
N MET A 76 11.88 -2.10 -8.34
CA MET A 76 10.87 -1.77 -7.32
C MET A 76 9.86 -2.92 -7.17
N LYS A 77 9.44 -3.54 -8.28
CA LYS A 77 8.56 -4.72 -8.27
C LYS A 77 9.14 -5.92 -7.51
N ARG A 78 10.46 -6.03 -7.42
CA ARG A 78 11.14 -7.08 -6.64
C ARG A 78 11.16 -6.81 -5.14
N MET A 79 10.74 -5.62 -4.70
CA MET A 79 10.75 -5.21 -3.29
C MET A 79 9.36 -5.29 -2.63
N GLU A 80 8.36 -5.90 -3.27
CA GLU A 80 7.04 -6.06 -2.68
C GLU A 80 7.11 -6.92 -1.42
N CYS A 81 6.50 -6.44 -0.35
CA CYS A 81 6.59 -7.07 0.96
C CYS A 81 5.27 -7.03 1.71
N GLU A 82 5.13 -7.93 2.69
CA GLU A 82 4.00 -7.94 3.61
C GLU A 82 4.46 -8.09 5.06
N LEU A 83 3.66 -7.53 5.95
CA LEU A 83 3.86 -7.62 7.38
C LEU A 83 3.51 -9.03 7.86
N SER A 84 4.47 -9.64 8.53
CA SER A 84 4.34 -10.89 9.26
C SER A 84 4.61 -10.66 10.76
N TRP A 85 4.04 -11.52 11.58
CA TRP A 85 4.18 -11.48 13.03
C TRP A 85 4.94 -12.72 13.51
N LYS A 86 6.20 -12.56 13.92
CA LYS A 86 7.01 -13.69 14.42
C LYS A 86 7.03 -13.76 15.95
N GLY A 87 6.94 -14.98 16.49
CA GLY A 87 7.03 -15.29 17.93
C GLY A 87 5.69 -15.67 18.57
N VAL A 88 5.75 -16.29 19.76
CA VAL A 88 4.55 -16.83 20.45
C VAL A 88 4.03 -15.89 21.54
N LEU A 89 4.89 -15.31 22.39
CA LEU A 89 4.49 -14.45 23.52
C LEU A 89 4.59 -12.94 23.25
N ARG A 90 5.61 -12.51 22.49
CA ARG A 90 5.83 -11.10 22.10
C ARG A 90 6.05 -11.04 20.60
N ARG A 91 4.94 -11.19 19.86
CA ARG A 91 4.95 -11.12 18.40
C ARG A 91 5.56 -9.79 17.96
N LYS A 92 6.70 -9.86 17.27
CA LYS A 92 7.36 -8.70 16.67
C LYS A 92 6.91 -8.54 15.21
N PRO A 93 6.68 -7.30 14.75
CA PRO A 93 6.41 -7.04 13.34
C PRO A 93 7.69 -7.29 12.52
N GLU A 94 7.55 -7.98 11.40
CA GLU A 94 8.63 -8.18 10.43
C GLU A 94 8.06 -8.12 9.01
N PHE A 95 8.71 -7.38 8.12
CA PHE A 95 8.37 -7.43 6.71
C PHE A 95 9.09 -8.60 6.02
N ILE A 96 8.34 -9.37 5.26
CA ILE A 96 8.81 -10.50 4.45
C ILE A 96 8.37 -10.30 3.00
N GLU A 97 8.89 -11.11 2.09
CA GLU A 97 8.44 -11.13 0.69
C GLU A 97 6.92 -11.30 0.59
N LEU A 98 6.28 -10.51 -0.28
CA LEU A 98 4.86 -10.66 -0.57
C LEU A 98 4.59 -12.03 -1.21
N SER A 99 3.72 -12.83 -0.61
CA SER A 99 3.34 -14.17 -1.10
C SER A 99 2.96 -14.22 -2.59
N GLY A 100 2.34 -13.16 -3.13
CA GLY A 100 2.00 -13.03 -4.54
C GLY A 100 3.20 -13.06 -5.52
N LEU A 101 4.39 -12.62 -5.09
CA LEU A 101 5.60 -12.68 -5.91
C LEU A 101 6.04 -14.12 -6.20
N THR A 102 5.77 -15.05 -5.28
CA THR A 102 6.11 -16.47 -5.47
C THR A 102 5.33 -17.08 -6.62
N SER A 103 4.06 -16.71 -6.78
CA SER A 103 3.23 -17.15 -7.90
C SER A 103 3.70 -16.54 -9.22
N LEU A 104 4.04 -15.25 -9.21
CA LEU A 104 4.50 -14.53 -10.40
C LEU A 104 5.88 -15.01 -10.89
N ARG A 105 6.75 -15.47 -9.99
CA ARG A 105 8.06 -16.07 -10.31
C ARG A 105 7.98 -17.28 -11.24
N LYS A 106 6.85 -18.00 -11.26
CA LYS A 106 6.63 -19.11 -12.21
C LYS A 106 6.58 -18.64 -13.66
N HIS A 107 6.26 -17.37 -13.88
CA HIS A 107 6.16 -16.73 -15.20
C HIS A 107 7.30 -15.74 -15.46
N ILE A 108 7.96 -15.26 -14.40
CA ILE A 108 9.06 -14.28 -14.44
C ILE A 108 10.21 -14.78 -13.54
N PRO A 109 11.06 -15.70 -14.02
CA PRO A 109 12.09 -16.33 -13.19
C PRO A 109 13.09 -15.35 -12.56
N GLU A 110 13.35 -14.23 -13.21
CA GLU A 110 14.24 -13.15 -12.76
C GLU A 110 13.63 -12.27 -11.64
N LEU A 111 12.37 -12.49 -11.28
CA LEU A 111 11.68 -11.80 -10.19
C LEU A 111 12.18 -12.31 -8.82
N VAL A 112 13.45 -12.08 -8.53
CA VAL A 112 14.09 -12.45 -7.27
C VAL A 112 13.90 -11.35 -6.25
N PHE A 113 13.36 -11.68 -5.08
CA PHE A 113 13.11 -10.71 -4.01
C PHE A 113 14.35 -9.86 -3.67
N ASP A 114 14.13 -8.56 -3.46
CA ASP A 114 15.15 -7.59 -3.09
C ASP A 114 14.80 -6.94 -1.73
N GLU A 115 15.67 -7.15 -0.74
CA GLU A 115 15.39 -6.80 0.66
C GLU A 115 15.58 -5.31 1.00
N ARG A 116 15.93 -4.45 0.04
CA ARG A 116 16.25 -3.04 0.33
C ARG A 116 15.10 -2.28 1.00
N LEU A 117 13.88 -2.44 0.49
CA LEU A 117 12.71 -1.79 1.10
C LEU A 117 12.45 -2.33 2.51
N VAL A 118 12.50 -3.65 2.69
CA VAL A 118 12.35 -4.29 4.01
C VAL A 118 13.40 -3.78 4.99
N SER A 119 14.64 -3.64 4.54
CA SER A 119 15.75 -3.16 5.37
C SER A 119 15.55 -1.71 5.82
N ILE A 120 15.02 -0.86 4.95
CA ILE A 120 14.70 0.55 5.27
C ILE A 120 13.51 0.61 6.25
N LEU A 121 12.42 -0.11 5.97
CA LEU A 121 11.24 -0.14 6.84
C LEU A 121 11.58 -0.66 8.24
N ARG A 122 12.43 -1.69 8.33
CA ARG A 122 12.88 -2.29 9.59
C ARG A 122 13.73 -1.33 10.44
N ARG A 123 14.48 -0.42 9.80
CA ARG A 123 15.32 0.58 10.49
C ARG A 123 14.52 1.79 10.98
N ASN A 124 13.24 1.88 10.62
CA ASN A 124 12.36 2.93 11.09
C ASN A 124 11.74 2.51 12.43
N ASP A 125 12.36 2.91 13.53
CA ASP A 125 11.94 2.55 14.89
C ASP A 125 10.51 3.03 15.19
N GLU A 126 10.18 4.25 14.75
CA GLU A 126 8.85 4.82 14.94
C GLU A 126 7.75 4.01 14.23
N LEU A 127 8.00 3.57 12.99
CA LEU A 127 7.11 2.68 12.26
C LEU A 127 6.96 1.34 13.00
N SER A 128 8.06 0.78 13.48
CA SER A 128 8.07 -0.50 14.20
C SER A 128 7.26 -0.43 15.50
N ASP A 129 7.41 0.66 16.26
CA ASP A 129 6.66 0.91 17.49
C ASP A 129 5.15 1.07 17.23
N LEU A 130 4.79 1.83 16.19
CA LEU A 130 3.39 2.00 15.79
C LEU A 130 2.75 0.69 15.34
N LEU A 131 3.48 -0.12 14.57
CA LEU A 131 3.02 -1.44 14.17
C LEU A 131 2.80 -2.32 15.41
N GLN A 132 3.77 -2.33 16.33
CA GLN A 132 3.72 -3.11 17.56
C GLN A 132 2.56 -2.70 18.49
N SER A 133 2.22 -1.40 18.54
CA SER A 133 1.12 -0.88 19.35
C SER A 133 -0.25 -1.09 18.70
N LEU A 134 -0.38 -0.76 17.41
CA LEU A 134 -1.65 -0.84 16.68
C LEU A 134 -2.04 -2.29 16.38
N LYS A 135 -1.04 -3.14 16.12
CA LYS A 135 -1.18 -4.55 15.70
C LYS A 135 -2.18 -4.71 14.55
N PRO A 136 -1.92 -4.14 13.36
CA PRO A 136 -2.80 -4.35 12.21
C PRO A 136 -2.89 -5.84 11.86
N GLU A 137 -4.07 -6.27 11.40
CA GLU A 137 -4.28 -7.67 11.00
C GLU A 137 -3.50 -7.98 9.72
N ARG A 138 -3.29 -6.98 8.86
CA ARG A 138 -2.48 -7.09 7.65
C ARG A 138 -1.87 -5.74 7.30
N MET A 139 -0.66 -5.78 6.76
CA MET A 139 -0.10 -4.66 6.00
C MET A 139 0.69 -5.23 4.83
N LEU A 140 0.60 -4.60 3.66
CA LEU A 140 1.39 -4.97 2.50
C LEU A 140 1.77 -3.74 1.68
N ILE A 141 2.88 -3.87 0.96
CA ILE A 141 3.40 -2.87 0.05
C ILE A 141 3.63 -3.55 -1.29
N PHE A 142 2.98 -3.06 -2.32
CA PHE A 142 3.11 -3.57 -3.68
C PHE A 142 3.19 -2.46 -4.73
N PHE A 143 3.71 -2.79 -5.90
CA PHE A 143 3.93 -1.87 -7.00
C PHE A 143 3.12 -2.30 -8.22
N SER A 144 2.29 -1.38 -8.72
CA SER A 144 1.66 -1.49 -10.02
C SER A 144 2.56 -0.88 -11.08
N LEU A 145 2.73 -1.61 -12.19
CA LEU A 145 3.49 -1.19 -13.36
C LEU A 145 2.60 -0.64 -14.49
N PHE A 146 1.31 -0.47 -14.20
CA PHE A 146 0.31 0.06 -15.10
C PHE A 146 -0.58 1.08 -14.38
N PRO A 147 -1.24 2.00 -15.11
CA PRO A 147 -2.10 3.01 -14.51
C PRO A 147 -3.26 2.40 -13.70
N PRO A 148 -3.64 3.01 -12.55
CA PRO A 148 -4.57 2.42 -11.57
C PRO A 148 -6.01 2.14 -12.04
N VAL A 149 -6.35 2.40 -13.31
CA VAL A 149 -7.72 2.34 -13.86
C VAL A 149 -8.16 0.91 -14.24
N THR A 150 -7.27 -0.09 -14.24
CA THR A 150 -7.51 -1.42 -14.85
C THR A 150 -7.97 -2.53 -13.89
N LEU A 151 -8.39 -2.23 -12.65
CA LEU A 151 -8.66 -3.23 -11.59
C LEU A 151 -9.93 -4.10 -11.75
N ARG A 152 -10.59 -4.14 -12.92
CA ARG A 152 -11.82 -4.93 -13.16
C ARG A 152 -11.68 -5.99 -14.25
N LEU A 153 -10.49 -6.59 -14.40
CA LEU A 153 -10.26 -7.66 -15.37
C LEU A 153 -10.53 -9.05 -14.76
N PRO A 154 -10.92 -10.06 -15.56
CA PRO A 154 -10.92 -11.47 -15.15
C PRO A 154 -9.53 -11.93 -14.68
N GLU A 155 -9.46 -12.93 -13.80
CA GLU A 155 -8.20 -13.35 -13.14
C GLU A 155 -7.10 -13.74 -14.15
N ASP A 156 -7.45 -14.49 -15.19
CA ASP A 156 -6.50 -14.90 -16.24
C ASP A 156 -5.93 -13.70 -17.02
N PHE A 157 -6.77 -12.67 -17.23
CA PHE A 157 -6.34 -11.41 -17.85
C PHE A 157 -5.43 -10.61 -16.91
N LYS A 158 -5.61 -10.71 -15.59
CA LYS A 158 -4.72 -10.04 -14.62
C LYS A 158 -3.32 -10.62 -14.67
N LEU A 159 -3.17 -11.95 -14.74
CA LEU A 159 -1.85 -12.57 -14.79
C LEU A 159 -1.09 -12.17 -16.05
N LYS A 160 -1.73 -12.27 -17.23
CA LYS A 160 -1.13 -11.84 -18.50
C LYS A 160 -0.72 -10.36 -18.46
N LEU A 161 -1.59 -9.49 -17.95
CA LEU A 161 -1.30 -8.07 -17.79
C LEU A 161 -0.14 -7.82 -16.84
N LEU A 162 -0.03 -8.57 -15.74
CA LEU A 162 1.07 -8.46 -14.79
C LEU A 162 2.40 -8.80 -15.46
N VAL A 163 2.46 -9.90 -16.21
CA VAL A 163 3.66 -10.31 -16.96
C VAL A 163 4.03 -9.27 -18.02
N GLU A 164 3.07 -8.84 -18.85
CA GLU A 164 3.29 -7.80 -19.86
C GLU A 164 3.76 -6.47 -19.24
N SER A 165 3.20 -6.09 -18.10
CA SER A 165 3.57 -4.85 -17.40
C SER A 165 4.96 -4.92 -16.75
N TYR A 166 5.45 -6.12 -16.45
CA TYR A 166 6.83 -6.30 -15.99
C TYR A 166 7.82 -6.10 -17.14
N GLU A 167 7.47 -6.59 -18.33
CA GLU A 167 8.29 -6.41 -19.53
C GLU A 167 8.27 -4.97 -20.05
N SER A 168 7.08 -4.37 -20.15
CA SER A 168 6.90 -3.01 -20.64
C SER A 168 6.05 -2.20 -19.65
N PRO A 169 6.68 -1.70 -18.55
CA PRO A 169 5.99 -0.88 -17.58
C PRO A 169 5.53 0.44 -18.22
N ARG A 170 4.34 0.91 -17.82
CA ARG A 170 3.74 2.16 -18.33
C ARG A 170 3.64 3.25 -17.27
N ALA A 171 3.61 2.84 -16.01
CA ALA A 171 3.60 3.70 -14.84
C ALA A 171 4.34 2.96 -13.71
N LEU A 172 4.65 3.66 -12.62
CA LEU A 172 5.09 3.07 -11.37
C LEU A 172 4.31 3.71 -10.22
N THR A 173 3.46 2.91 -9.59
CA THR A 173 2.64 3.33 -8.46
C THR A 173 2.82 2.35 -7.31
N ALA A 174 3.20 2.84 -6.13
CA ALA A 174 3.23 2.04 -4.93
C ALA A 174 1.88 2.11 -4.20
N PHE A 175 1.48 0.99 -3.61
CA PHE A 175 0.30 0.86 -2.78
C PHE A 175 0.72 0.35 -1.42
N VAL A 176 0.41 1.11 -0.37
CA VAL A 176 0.56 0.69 1.02
C VAL A 176 -0.83 0.39 1.55
N VAL A 177 -1.12 -0.90 1.75
CA VAL A 177 -2.42 -1.36 2.25
C VAL A 177 -2.27 -1.75 3.71
N LEU A 178 -3.18 -1.28 4.55
CA LEU A 178 -3.27 -1.63 5.95
C LEU A 178 -4.71 -2.00 6.29
N ASN A 179 -4.89 -3.18 6.89
CA ASN A 179 -6.18 -3.65 7.38
C ASN A 179 -6.20 -3.54 8.90
N LYS A 180 -7.22 -2.86 9.43
CA LYS A 180 -7.44 -2.75 10.88
C LYS A 180 -8.90 -2.96 11.29
N LEU A 181 -9.15 -3.83 12.26
CA LEU A 181 -10.40 -3.86 13.02
C LEU A 181 -10.47 -2.61 13.92
N ILE A 182 -11.41 -1.71 13.62
CA ILE A 182 -11.62 -0.46 14.37
C ILE A 182 -13.08 -0.34 14.77
N TRP A 183 -13.29 -0.33 16.07
CA TRP A 183 -14.60 -0.15 16.70
C TRP A 183 -14.91 1.32 16.90
N LYS A 184 -16.19 1.70 16.74
CA LYS A 184 -16.63 3.05 17.15
C LYS A 184 -16.47 3.18 18.66
N GLY A 185 -15.72 4.18 19.11
CA GLY A 185 -15.49 4.41 20.54
C GLY A 185 -14.34 5.40 20.78
N MET A 186 -13.98 5.55 22.06
CA MET A 186 -12.97 6.54 22.50
C MET A 186 -11.58 6.32 21.87
N SER A 187 -11.20 5.07 21.63
CA SER A 187 -9.90 4.73 21.02
C SER A 187 -9.87 4.90 19.49
N ALA A 188 -11.01 5.02 18.82
CA ALA A 188 -11.09 4.98 17.37
C ALA A 188 -10.29 6.10 16.70
N LYS A 189 -10.42 7.33 17.22
CA LYS A 189 -9.68 8.49 16.72
C LYS A 189 -8.16 8.28 16.83
N ARG A 190 -7.70 7.72 17.95
CA ARG A 190 -6.29 7.40 18.16
C ARG A 190 -5.82 6.34 17.16
N GLN A 191 -6.52 5.22 17.06
CA GLN A 191 -6.15 4.12 16.14
C GLN A 191 -6.11 4.58 14.69
N ILE A 192 -7.08 5.38 14.26
CA ILE A 192 -7.14 5.92 12.89
C ILE A 192 -5.97 6.89 12.63
N ASN A 193 -5.58 7.70 13.62
CA ASN A 193 -4.39 8.53 13.51
C ASN A 193 -3.10 7.71 13.45
N GLU A 194 -3.00 6.63 14.23
CA GLU A 194 -1.87 5.68 14.17
C GLU A 194 -1.80 5.00 12.80
N VAL A 195 -2.93 4.57 12.24
CA VAL A 195 -3.02 4.04 10.85
C VAL A 195 -2.49 5.07 9.86
N TYR A 196 -3.00 6.30 9.90
CA TYR A 196 -2.55 7.36 8.99
C TYR A 196 -1.04 7.59 9.10
N LYS A 197 -0.51 7.60 10.32
CA LYS A 197 0.92 7.78 10.57
C LYS A 197 1.78 6.63 10.03
N ILE A 198 1.33 5.38 10.19
CA ILE A 198 1.99 4.20 9.61
C ILE A 198 2.04 4.32 8.08
N LEU A 199 0.92 4.67 7.45
CA LEU A 199 0.85 4.86 6.00
C LEU A 199 1.77 5.98 5.53
N SER A 200 1.82 7.10 6.25
CA SER A 200 2.75 8.20 5.97
C SER A 200 4.21 7.75 6.07
N LEU A 201 4.61 7.13 7.18
CA LEU A 201 6.00 6.69 7.36
C LEU A 201 6.42 5.68 6.29
N ALA A 202 5.59 4.67 6.01
CA ALA A 202 5.88 3.71 4.95
C ALA A 202 6.02 4.38 3.57
N SER A 203 5.12 5.31 3.25
CA SER A 203 5.15 6.03 1.96
C SER A 203 6.38 6.95 1.83
N MET A 204 6.80 7.57 2.93
CA MET A 204 8.04 8.37 2.99
C MET A 204 9.27 7.51 2.67
N ASN A 205 9.42 6.38 3.35
CA ASN A 205 10.51 5.43 3.11
C ASN A 205 10.52 4.92 1.66
N ILE A 206 9.34 4.70 1.06
CA ILE A 206 9.22 4.31 -0.36
C ILE A 206 9.72 5.43 -1.27
N ARG A 207 9.32 6.69 -1.04
CA ARG A 207 9.77 7.83 -1.85
C ARG A 207 11.28 8.05 -1.74
N GLU A 208 11.83 8.01 -0.54
CA GLU A 208 13.27 8.17 -0.31
C GLU A 208 14.09 7.09 -1.03
N LEU A 209 13.66 5.83 -0.92
CA LEU A 209 14.28 4.72 -1.63
C LEU A 209 14.18 4.92 -3.14
N PHE A 210 13.00 5.27 -3.65
CA PHE A 210 12.80 5.53 -5.07
C PHE A 210 13.73 6.64 -5.57
N THR A 211 13.78 7.79 -4.90
CA THR A 211 14.66 8.91 -5.28
C THR A 211 16.13 8.49 -5.29
N THR A 212 16.56 7.72 -4.29
CA THR A 212 17.94 7.21 -4.22
C THR A 212 18.25 6.28 -5.39
N LEU A 213 17.33 5.40 -5.77
CA LEU A 213 17.52 4.48 -6.89
C LEU A 213 17.43 5.19 -8.25
N TYR A 214 16.57 6.20 -8.36
CA TYR A 214 16.38 6.99 -9.57
C TYR A 214 17.63 7.83 -9.91
N GLN A 215 18.31 8.37 -8.90
CA GLN A 215 19.52 9.17 -9.09
C GLN A 215 20.78 8.35 -9.39
N ASN A 216 20.79 7.08 -8.99
CA ASN A 216 21.96 6.19 -9.11
C ASN A 216 21.82 5.15 -10.24
N GLY A 217 20.71 5.17 -10.99
CA GLY A 217 20.39 4.23 -12.06
C GLY A 217 20.58 4.85 -13.43
#